data_AF-A0A8T4F9T7-F1
#
_entry.id   AF-A0A8T4F9T7-F1
#
_cell.length_a   1.000
_cell.length_b   1.000
_cell.length_c   1.000
_cell.angle_alpha   90.00
_cell.angle_beta   90.00
_cell.angle_gamma   90.00
#
_symmetry.space_group_name_H-M   'P 1'
#
loop_
_entity.id
_entity.type
_entity.pdbx_description
1 polymer ?
#
loop_
_entity_poly.entity_id
_entity_poly.type
_entity_poly.pdbx_seq_one_letter_code
_entity_poly.pdbx_strand_id
1 'polypeptide(L)'
;MPPLSRLPLLSNRRERTGLIIAVLVLLLATYNIVTSPAHAAVSLLSQGKPVTASSTENAGTPASAAVDGNAGTRWSSAFGDPQWIQVDLGSSAAITQVVLNWEAAYATAFQIQVSDNASAWTTIYSTTTGTGGVQTLNVTGNGRYVRMNGTARATAYGYSLWEFQVYGDNGGSTSCGTANAAQGRPVTASSTENAGTPASAAVDGNTGTRWSSAFSDPQWIQIDLGSSVTVCQVTLNWEAAYARSFQVQVSGNASAWTTIYSTTTGTGGVQTLNVTGTGRYIRMNGTARATAYGYSLWEFGVRITGVVTSPSPTPSPTPSDGTFWGDTSSIPAAHNVLTVKILNRTNGHYPDSQVFWSFNNQVHSIAEQPYLDMPANSAGRMYFYLGSPTGQYWDFIEFTVGAAVFNGNTTRVDAFGLKLAMRLHARDGYDVSVGEDQATFAEDRAVTFQKFQNEVPAEFKPLATVNAPFRIPAPGSYAGFRAGGANANYFTAYANANGVSAATSDIFGCAGPLANDPGHCAALNRHVAHLPQSQWSTPSLYYQAAPANYYAKFWHDHAIDHLAYGFPYDDYAGQSSFISHGDPQWLIVAVGW
;
A
#
# COMPACT_ATOMS: atom_id res chain seq x y z
N MET A 1 37.53 -68.66 -44.34
CA MET A 1 37.37 -68.48 -45.80
C MET A 1 37.11 -67.01 -46.07
N PRO A 2 37.98 -66.31 -46.82
CA PRO A 2 37.81 -64.92 -47.32
C PRO A 2 36.96 -64.96 -48.64
N PRO A 3 36.63 -63.87 -49.38
CA PRO A 3 37.40 -62.65 -49.72
C PRO A 3 36.62 -61.32 -49.52
N LEU A 4 37.19 -60.10 -49.41
CA LEU A 4 38.19 -59.32 -50.15
C LEU A 4 37.75 -58.74 -51.53
N SER A 5 37.68 -57.39 -51.56
CA SER A 5 38.17 -56.46 -52.61
C SER A 5 37.23 -55.96 -53.73
N ARG A 6 37.10 -54.62 -53.88
CA ARG A 6 37.78 -53.80 -54.92
C ARG A 6 37.46 -52.28 -54.84
N LEU A 7 38.52 -51.47 -54.80
CA LEU A 7 38.63 -50.02 -55.12
C LEU A 7 38.83 -49.83 -56.66
N PRO A 8 38.66 -48.63 -57.26
CA PRO A 8 39.73 -47.59 -57.40
C PRO A 8 39.23 -46.11 -57.33
N LEU A 9 39.92 -45.15 -56.69
CA LEU A 9 41.03 -44.28 -57.16
C LEU A 9 40.75 -43.36 -58.37
N LEU A 10 41.01 -42.05 -58.16
CA LEU A 10 41.69 -41.01 -59.00
C LEU A 10 41.22 -39.60 -58.54
N SER A 11 41.99 -38.52 -58.39
CA SER A 11 43.40 -38.23 -58.66
C SER A 11 43.86 -36.94 -57.94
N ASN A 12 45.09 -36.96 -57.41
CA ASN A 12 46.11 -35.91 -57.30
C ASN A 12 45.78 -34.42 -57.56
N ARG A 13 46.12 -33.55 -56.60
CA ARG A 13 47.32 -32.64 -56.58
C ARG A 13 47.27 -31.79 -55.29
N ARG A 14 48.26 -31.90 -54.38
CA ARG A 14 49.44 -31.00 -54.28
C ARG A 14 49.04 -29.51 -54.36
N GLU A 15 49.26 -28.64 -53.39
CA GLU A 15 50.39 -28.50 -52.47
C GLU A 15 50.11 -27.32 -51.50
N ARG A 16 50.64 -27.39 -50.26
CA ARG A 16 51.35 -26.30 -49.53
C ARG A 16 50.54 -25.08 -49.03
N THR A 17 50.72 -24.50 -47.84
CA THR A 17 51.45 -24.79 -46.60
C THR A 17 50.91 -23.76 -45.59
N GLY A 18 50.71 -24.15 -44.33
CA GLY A 18 50.24 -23.23 -43.27
C GLY A 18 50.33 -23.88 -41.89
N LEU A 19 51.53 -24.38 -41.58
CA LEU A 19 52.08 -24.79 -40.28
C LEU A 19 51.90 -23.59 -39.28
N ILE A 20 51.55 -23.67 -37.98
CA ILE A 20 52.09 -24.45 -36.86
C ILE A 20 51.21 -24.27 -35.60
N ILE A 21 50.85 -25.42 -35.00
CA ILE A 21 50.97 -25.85 -33.59
C ILE A 21 50.23 -25.08 -32.47
N ALA A 22 49.20 -25.75 -31.95
CA ALA A 22 48.66 -25.61 -30.61
C ALA A 22 49.37 -26.59 -29.64
N VAL A 23 49.76 -26.13 -28.45
CA VAL A 23 50.20 -26.98 -27.33
C VAL A 23 49.80 -26.35 -25.97
N LEU A 24 48.96 -27.10 -25.23
CA LEU A 24 48.81 -27.24 -23.76
C LEU A 24 48.40 -25.98 -22.95
N VAL A 25 47.40 -25.97 -22.05
CA VAL A 25 47.29 -26.74 -20.79
C VAL A 25 45.85 -26.60 -20.23
N LEU A 26 45.30 -27.69 -19.69
CA LEU A 26 44.10 -27.72 -18.85
C LEU A 26 44.35 -26.99 -17.51
N LEU A 27 43.54 -25.99 -17.18
CA LEU A 27 43.34 -25.50 -15.81
C LEU A 27 41.87 -25.08 -15.66
N LEU A 28 41.26 -25.54 -14.57
CA LEU A 28 39.84 -25.37 -14.22
C LEU A 28 39.38 -23.91 -14.36
N ALA A 29 38.26 -23.70 -15.06
CA ALA A 29 37.40 -22.55 -14.84
C ALA A 29 36.02 -23.07 -14.45
N THR A 30 35.75 -23.09 -13.15
CA THR A 30 34.39 -23.09 -12.60
C THR A 30 33.65 -21.92 -13.22
N TYR A 31 32.61 -22.21 -14.00
CA TYR A 31 31.72 -21.18 -14.51
C TYR A 31 30.94 -20.63 -13.31
N ASN A 32 31.47 -19.57 -12.70
CA ASN A 32 30.68 -18.73 -11.81
C ASN A 32 29.57 -18.15 -12.69
N ILE A 33 28.36 -18.72 -12.56
CA ILE A 33 27.16 -18.04 -13.02
C ILE A 33 27.04 -16.82 -12.10
N VAL A 34 27.58 -15.69 -12.56
CA VAL A 34 27.19 -14.39 -12.01
C VAL A 34 25.73 -14.24 -12.39
N THR A 35 24.83 -14.59 -11.47
CA THR A 35 23.44 -14.17 -11.56
C THR A 35 23.45 -12.66 -11.47
N SER A 36 23.33 -11.97 -12.60
CA SER A 36 22.97 -10.57 -12.60
C SER A 36 21.66 -10.43 -11.83
N PRO A 37 21.52 -9.45 -10.91
CA PRO A 37 20.22 -9.15 -10.36
C PRO A 37 19.27 -8.85 -11.53
N ALA A 38 18.13 -9.53 -11.57
CA ALA A 38 17.07 -9.19 -12.51
C ALA A 38 16.66 -7.73 -12.24
N HIS A 39 16.98 -6.83 -13.17
CA HIS A 39 16.33 -5.51 -13.17
C HIS A 39 14.84 -5.74 -13.43
N ALA A 40 13.98 -5.20 -12.57
CA ALA A 40 12.56 -5.11 -12.84
C ALA A 40 12.35 -4.44 -14.22
N ALA A 41 11.49 -5.01 -15.05
CA ALA A 41 11.21 -4.46 -16.37
C ALA A 41 10.54 -3.08 -16.21
N VAL A 42 11.09 -2.06 -16.90
CA VAL A 42 10.51 -0.70 -16.91
C VAL A 42 9.15 -0.74 -17.61
N SER A 43 8.09 -0.27 -16.94
CA SER A 43 6.71 -0.35 -17.45
C SER A 43 6.39 0.83 -18.38
N LEU A 44 5.68 0.58 -19.50
CA LEU A 44 5.15 1.64 -20.37
C LEU A 44 3.85 2.21 -19.76
N LEU A 45 3.87 3.46 -19.33
CA LEU A 45 2.80 4.09 -18.56
C LEU A 45 1.80 4.89 -19.42
N SER A 46 2.24 5.44 -20.56
CA SER A 46 1.43 6.38 -21.35
C SER A 46 0.44 5.71 -22.32
N GLN A 47 0.60 4.42 -22.64
CA GLN A 47 -0.17 3.79 -23.70
C GLN A 47 -1.68 3.76 -23.39
N GLY A 48 -2.50 4.22 -24.35
CA GLY A 48 -3.96 4.30 -24.25
C GLY A 48 -4.48 5.33 -23.22
N LYS A 49 -3.61 6.16 -22.64
CA LYS A 49 -3.99 7.14 -21.62
C LYS A 49 -4.64 8.40 -22.22
N PRO A 50 -5.43 9.15 -21.44
CA PRO A 50 -5.95 10.43 -21.88
C PRO A 50 -4.84 11.42 -22.25
N VAL A 51 -4.99 12.07 -23.41
CA VAL A 51 -4.03 13.06 -23.91
C VAL A 51 -4.73 14.36 -24.25
N THR A 52 -4.12 15.48 -23.86
CA THR A 52 -4.49 16.80 -24.35
C THR A 52 -3.28 17.47 -25.01
N ALA A 53 -3.52 18.41 -25.91
CA ALA A 53 -2.48 19.15 -26.61
C ALA A 53 -2.88 20.61 -26.72
N SER A 54 -1.90 21.49 -26.95
CA SER A 54 -2.14 22.91 -27.23
C SER A 54 -2.96 23.13 -28.49
N SER A 55 -2.82 22.24 -29.48
CA SER A 55 -3.56 22.26 -30.73
C SER A 55 -3.46 20.93 -31.46
N THR A 56 -4.30 20.76 -32.48
CA THR A 56 -4.20 19.70 -33.49
C THR A 56 -4.23 20.33 -34.89
N GLU A 57 -3.44 19.81 -35.82
CA GLU A 57 -3.40 20.30 -37.21
C GLU A 57 -4.76 20.11 -37.90
N ASN A 58 -5.35 18.93 -37.74
CA ASN A 58 -6.69 18.58 -38.22
C ASN A 58 -7.23 17.33 -37.49
N ALA A 59 -8.46 16.91 -37.82
CA ALA A 59 -9.12 15.77 -37.19
C ALA A 59 -8.43 14.41 -37.43
N GLY A 60 -7.60 14.28 -38.47
CA GLY A 60 -6.85 13.06 -38.79
C GLY A 60 -5.55 12.89 -38.01
N THR A 61 -5.13 13.90 -37.24
CA THR A 61 -3.91 13.85 -36.42
C THR A 61 -4.19 14.23 -34.96
N PRO A 62 -5.10 13.52 -34.26
CA PRO A 62 -5.50 13.85 -32.90
C PRO A 62 -4.37 13.59 -31.90
N ALA A 63 -4.42 14.25 -30.72
CA ALA A 63 -3.42 14.04 -29.67
C ALA A 63 -3.35 12.59 -29.17
N SER A 64 -4.49 11.89 -29.15
CA SER A 64 -4.58 10.47 -28.76
C SER A 64 -3.76 9.54 -29.66
N ALA A 65 -3.47 9.94 -30.90
CA ALA A 65 -2.70 9.13 -31.84
C ALA A 65 -1.21 9.06 -31.50
N ALA A 66 -0.72 9.85 -30.55
CA ALA A 66 0.67 9.75 -30.07
C ALA A 66 0.82 8.79 -28.87
N VAL A 67 -0.22 8.08 -28.45
CA VAL A 67 -0.13 7.10 -27.35
C VAL A 67 -0.95 5.83 -27.62
N ASP A 68 -1.38 5.60 -28.87
CA ASP A 68 -2.31 4.52 -29.21
C ASP A 68 -1.60 3.17 -29.47
N GLY A 69 -0.26 3.15 -29.49
CA GLY A 69 0.54 1.97 -29.79
C GLY A 69 0.71 1.70 -31.28
N ASN A 70 0.31 2.61 -32.15
CA ASN A 70 0.31 2.44 -33.58
C ASN A 70 1.24 3.46 -34.25
N ALA A 71 2.43 2.99 -34.65
CA ALA A 71 3.41 3.81 -35.37
C ALA A 71 2.98 4.28 -36.78
N GLY A 72 1.74 3.98 -37.22
CA GLY A 72 1.13 4.48 -38.45
C GLY A 72 0.17 5.66 -38.26
N THR A 73 -0.14 6.05 -37.03
CA THR A 73 -0.99 7.19 -36.66
C THR A 73 -0.17 8.21 -35.87
N ARG A 74 -0.50 9.52 -35.96
CA ARG A 74 0.30 10.58 -35.33
C ARG A 74 -0.52 11.71 -34.79
N TRP A 75 -0.03 12.34 -33.73
CA TRP A 75 -0.41 13.70 -33.40
C TRP A 75 0.38 14.69 -34.28
N SER A 76 -0.26 15.80 -34.64
CA SER A 76 0.39 16.96 -35.27
C SER A 76 -0.19 18.24 -34.70
N SER A 77 0.65 19.21 -34.34
CA SER A 77 0.25 20.52 -33.82
C SER A 77 -0.04 21.52 -34.95
N ALA A 78 -0.67 22.64 -34.59
CA ALA A 78 -0.61 23.86 -35.41
C ALA A 78 0.84 24.34 -35.61
N PHE A 79 1.07 25.13 -36.66
CA PHE A 79 2.40 25.51 -37.11
C PHE A 79 2.89 26.75 -36.36
N GLY A 80 3.34 26.57 -35.12
CA GLY A 80 3.82 27.66 -34.28
C GLY A 80 4.62 27.16 -33.08
N ASP A 81 5.24 28.10 -32.37
CA ASP A 81 6.06 27.84 -31.18
C ASP A 81 5.60 28.76 -30.03
N PRO A 82 5.46 28.24 -28.80
CA PRO A 82 5.57 26.84 -28.39
C PRO A 82 4.30 26.03 -28.73
N GLN A 83 4.43 24.70 -28.74
CA GLN A 83 3.29 23.76 -28.71
C GLN A 83 3.61 22.63 -27.74
N TRP A 84 2.57 22.00 -27.20
CA TRP A 84 2.74 20.93 -26.25
C TRP A 84 1.71 19.82 -26.43
N ILE A 85 2.11 18.62 -25.99
CA ILE A 85 1.25 17.45 -25.83
C ILE A 85 1.51 16.88 -24.44
N GLN A 86 0.44 16.58 -23.71
CA GLN A 86 0.52 16.04 -22.35
C GLN A 86 -0.31 14.77 -22.24
N VAL A 87 0.22 13.80 -21.52
CA VAL A 87 -0.48 12.58 -21.14
C VAL A 87 -0.86 12.63 -19.65
N ASP A 88 -2.09 12.26 -19.31
CA ASP A 88 -2.52 12.00 -17.93
C ASP A 88 -2.33 10.50 -17.64
N LEU A 89 -1.36 10.16 -16.79
CA LEU A 89 -1.08 8.77 -16.43
C LEU A 89 -2.19 8.15 -15.56
N GLY A 90 -3.09 8.98 -15.02
CA GLY A 90 -4.18 8.62 -14.11
C GLY A 90 -3.81 8.78 -12.63
N SER A 91 -2.54 8.59 -12.28
CA SER A 91 -1.95 8.81 -10.97
C SER A 91 -0.50 9.28 -11.11
N SER A 92 0.07 9.86 -10.03
CA SER A 92 1.47 10.27 -10.03
C SER A 92 2.39 9.05 -10.03
N ALA A 93 3.32 9.01 -10.98
CA ALA A 93 4.24 7.89 -11.19
C ALA A 93 5.70 8.35 -11.19
N ALA A 94 6.61 7.44 -10.84
CA ALA A 94 8.04 7.66 -11.00
C ALA A 94 8.43 7.45 -12.47
N ILE A 95 8.91 8.50 -13.13
CA ILE A 95 9.27 8.50 -14.55
C ILE A 95 10.78 8.31 -14.66
N THR A 96 11.18 7.22 -15.31
CA THR A 96 12.60 6.85 -15.47
C THR A 96 13.05 7.01 -16.92
N GLN A 97 12.13 7.00 -17.88
CA GLN A 97 12.46 7.15 -19.28
C GLN A 97 11.30 7.75 -20.08
N VAL A 98 11.63 8.50 -21.13
CA VAL A 98 10.67 8.96 -22.15
C VAL A 98 11.24 8.61 -23.52
N VAL A 99 10.43 8.01 -24.39
CA VAL A 99 10.75 7.78 -25.80
C VAL A 99 9.82 8.63 -26.65
N LEU A 100 10.41 9.48 -27.49
CA LEU A 100 9.71 10.28 -28.49
C LEU A 100 9.98 9.69 -29.86
N ASN A 101 8.95 9.19 -30.53
CA ASN A 101 9.04 8.78 -31.94
C ASN A 101 8.48 9.90 -32.82
N TRP A 102 9.37 10.75 -33.31
CA TRP A 102 9.01 11.90 -34.15
C TRP A 102 8.68 11.49 -35.58
N GLU A 103 7.78 12.24 -36.20
CA GLU A 103 7.68 12.32 -37.65
C GLU A 103 8.83 13.19 -38.22
N ALA A 104 8.93 13.36 -39.54
CA ALA A 104 9.87 14.30 -40.16
C ALA A 104 9.74 15.73 -39.60
N ALA A 105 8.56 16.12 -39.11
CA ALA A 105 8.35 17.38 -38.40
C ALA A 105 8.59 17.23 -36.88
N TYR A 106 9.78 17.61 -36.41
CA TYR A 106 10.23 17.43 -35.02
C TYR A 106 10.69 18.73 -34.31
N ALA A 107 10.96 18.63 -33.01
CA ALA A 107 11.52 19.72 -32.20
C ALA A 107 13.06 19.72 -32.18
N THR A 108 13.70 20.86 -32.47
CA THR A 108 15.12 21.07 -32.10
C THR A 108 15.24 21.50 -30.65
N ALA A 109 14.31 22.30 -30.12
CA ALA A 109 14.28 22.65 -28.70
C ALA A 109 12.97 22.19 -28.05
N PHE A 110 13.09 21.45 -26.95
CA PHE A 110 11.94 21.00 -26.17
C PHE A 110 12.32 20.68 -24.72
N GLN A 111 11.28 20.55 -23.89
CA GLN A 111 11.36 20.11 -22.51
C GLN A 111 10.43 18.92 -22.27
N ILE A 112 10.85 18.00 -21.41
CA ILE A 112 9.94 17.05 -20.75
C ILE A 112 9.65 17.58 -19.37
N GLN A 113 8.38 17.68 -19.04
CA GLN A 113 7.91 18.24 -17.79
C GLN A 113 6.93 17.30 -17.11
N VAL A 114 6.93 17.32 -15.79
CA VAL A 114 6.00 16.57 -14.95
C VAL A 114 5.17 17.52 -14.09
N SER A 115 3.96 17.10 -13.75
CA SER A 115 3.05 17.83 -12.88
C SER A 115 2.13 16.86 -12.14
N ASP A 116 1.72 17.19 -10.92
CA ASP A 116 0.66 16.45 -10.21
C ASP A 116 -0.74 16.98 -10.54
N ASN A 117 -0.87 18.20 -11.08
CA ASN A 117 -2.14 18.93 -11.20
C ASN A 117 -2.37 19.59 -12.57
N ALA A 118 -1.51 19.31 -13.55
CA ALA A 118 -1.52 19.87 -14.91
C ALA A 118 -1.40 21.41 -15.01
N SER A 119 -1.08 22.12 -13.93
CA SER A 119 -0.97 23.58 -13.89
C SER A 119 0.41 24.06 -13.43
N ALA A 120 1.00 23.41 -12.42
CA ALA A 120 2.35 23.64 -11.96
C ALA A 120 3.29 22.57 -12.53
N TRP A 121 4.31 22.98 -13.29
CA TRP A 121 5.16 22.07 -14.05
C TRP A 121 6.62 22.13 -13.59
N THR A 122 7.22 20.96 -13.41
CA THR A 122 8.66 20.79 -13.14
C THR A 122 9.33 20.18 -14.36
N THR A 123 10.39 20.82 -14.85
CA THR A 123 11.17 20.29 -15.98
C THR A 123 12.13 19.21 -15.51
N ILE A 124 12.04 18.03 -16.11
CA ILE A 124 12.89 16.86 -15.80
C ILE A 124 13.87 16.51 -16.93
N TYR A 125 13.70 17.16 -18.09
CA TYR A 125 14.65 17.11 -19.21
C TYR A 125 14.50 18.37 -20.06
N SER A 126 15.60 18.86 -20.62
CA SER A 126 15.59 19.93 -21.62
C SER A 126 16.69 19.72 -22.67
N THR A 127 16.41 20.13 -23.90
CA THR A 127 17.39 20.19 -24.98
C THR A 127 17.10 21.33 -25.94
N THR A 128 18.12 21.81 -26.63
CA THR A 128 18.05 22.75 -27.75
C THR A 128 18.61 22.18 -29.05
N THR A 129 19.00 20.90 -29.03
CA THR A 129 19.66 20.20 -30.15
C THR A 129 19.01 18.85 -30.46
N GLY A 130 17.68 18.76 -30.30
CA GLY A 130 16.88 17.60 -30.67
C GLY A 130 17.12 17.17 -32.12
N THR A 131 17.18 15.86 -32.34
CA THR A 131 17.62 15.26 -33.61
C THR A 131 16.47 14.71 -34.46
N GLY A 132 15.24 14.68 -33.94
CA GLY A 132 14.12 13.96 -34.54
C GLY A 132 14.31 12.45 -34.48
N GLY A 133 13.52 11.71 -35.28
CA GLY A 133 13.49 10.24 -35.26
C GLY A 133 13.02 9.67 -33.91
N VAL A 134 13.51 8.48 -33.54
CA VAL A 134 13.26 7.90 -32.21
C VAL A 134 14.31 8.41 -31.23
N GLN A 135 13.88 9.14 -30.21
CA GLN A 135 14.74 9.65 -29.14
C GLN A 135 14.36 8.99 -27.81
N THR A 136 15.28 8.21 -27.24
CA THR A 136 15.16 7.65 -25.88
C THR A 136 15.88 8.55 -24.89
N LEU A 137 15.14 9.05 -23.91
CA LEU A 137 15.59 10.00 -22.91
C LEU A 137 15.55 9.34 -21.54
N ASN A 138 16.70 9.20 -20.88
CA ASN A 138 16.73 8.81 -19.48
C ASN A 138 16.41 10.03 -18.64
N VAL A 139 15.37 9.95 -17.82
CA VAL A 139 14.88 11.06 -17.01
C VAL A 139 14.63 10.58 -15.58
N THR A 140 14.46 11.52 -14.66
CA THR A 140 14.07 11.18 -13.29
C THR A 140 13.12 12.26 -12.81
N GLY A 141 11.90 11.87 -12.49
CA GLY A 141 10.88 12.79 -12.03
C GLY A 141 9.64 12.07 -11.56
N ASN A 142 8.80 12.77 -10.81
CA ASN A 142 7.52 12.25 -10.34
C ASN A 142 6.42 13.20 -10.80
N GLY A 143 5.32 12.63 -11.29
CA GLY A 143 4.13 13.40 -11.63
C GLY A 143 3.05 12.54 -12.27
N ARG A 144 1.82 13.03 -12.18
CA ARG A 144 0.65 12.42 -12.83
C ARG A 144 0.56 12.76 -14.31
N TYR A 145 0.93 13.99 -14.65
CA TYR A 145 0.92 14.50 -16.00
C TYR A 145 2.35 14.59 -16.50
N VAL A 146 2.60 14.10 -17.70
CA VAL A 146 3.89 14.25 -18.39
C VAL A 146 3.66 14.96 -19.69
N ARG A 147 4.43 16.02 -19.95
CA ARG A 147 4.26 16.89 -21.12
C ARG A 147 5.56 17.05 -21.88
N MET A 148 5.48 16.86 -23.19
CA MET A 148 6.49 17.38 -24.13
C MET A 148 6.08 18.81 -24.49
N ASN A 149 6.94 19.78 -24.17
CA ASN A 149 6.77 21.18 -24.51
C ASN A 149 7.83 21.59 -25.53
N GLY A 150 7.44 21.67 -26.80
CA GLY A 150 8.29 22.08 -27.91
C GLY A 150 8.40 23.61 -27.96
N THR A 151 9.62 24.11 -27.99
CA THR A 151 9.93 25.55 -27.98
C THR A 151 10.64 26.04 -29.24
N ALA A 152 11.19 25.15 -30.06
CA ALA A 152 11.64 25.46 -31.42
C ALA A 152 11.47 24.26 -32.36
N ARG A 153 10.83 24.48 -33.51
CA ARG A 153 10.64 23.48 -34.57
C ARG A 153 11.88 23.36 -35.45
N ALA A 154 12.14 22.15 -35.93
CA ALA A 154 13.19 21.86 -36.90
C ALA A 154 12.79 22.21 -38.36
N THR A 155 11.49 22.29 -38.62
CA THR A 155 10.92 22.51 -39.96
C THR A 155 9.89 23.64 -39.92
N ALA A 156 9.34 24.02 -41.08
CA ALA A 156 8.24 24.98 -41.16
C ALA A 156 6.89 24.42 -40.64
N TYR A 157 6.77 23.09 -40.54
CA TYR A 157 5.55 22.40 -40.09
C TYR A 157 5.45 22.38 -38.56
N GLY A 158 4.29 21.96 -38.02
CA GLY A 158 4.07 21.77 -36.58
C GLY A 158 4.92 20.64 -35.98
N TYR A 159 4.81 20.44 -34.67
CA TYR A 159 5.42 19.28 -34.00
C TYR A 159 4.57 18.05 -34.27
N SER A 160 5.21 16.92 -34.62
CA SER A 160 4.47 15.69 -34.87
C SER A 160 5.16 14.44 -34.31
N LEU A 161 4.37 13.64 -33.58
CA LEU A 161 4.81 12.43 -32.91
C LEU A 161 3.95 11.27 -33.40
N TRP A 162 4.61 10.23 -33.89
CA TRP A 162 4.01 8.90 -34.05
C TRP A 162 3.72 8.29 -32.67
N GLU A 163 4.64 8.42 -31.73
CA GLU A 163 4.46 7.91 -30.36
C GLU A 163 5.16 8.79 -29.31
N PHE A 164 4.53 8.92 -28.15
CA PHE A 164 5.00 9.57 -26.93
C PHE A 164 4.92 8.58 -25.78
N GLN A 165 5.99 7.83 -25.60
CA GLN A 165 6.06 6.72 -24.68
C GLN A 165 6.72 7.17 -23.39
N VAL A 166 6.00 7.08 -22.28
CA VAL A 166 6.50 7.41 -20.95
C VAL A 166 6.68 6.12 -20.17
N TYR A 167 7.88 5.87 -19.70
CA TYR A 167 8.28 4.67 -19.00
C TYR A 167 8.63 4.96 -17.54
N GLY A 168 8.24 4.06 -16.66
CA GLY A 168 8.38 4.25 -15.23
C GLY A 168 7.73 3.16 -14.41
N ASP A 169 7.59 3.41 -13.11
CA ASP A 169 6.93 2.53 -12.16
C ASP A 169 5.65 3.19 -11.64
N ASN A 170 4.55 2.44 -11.55
CA ASN A 170 3.27 2.88 -10.98
C ASN A 170 3.33 3.10 -9.44
N GLY A 171 4.53 3.27 -8.86
CA GLY A 171 4.73 3.58 -7.45
C GLY A 171 4.29 5.02 -7.17
N GLY A 172 3.26 5.16 -6.34
CA GLY A 172 2.59 6.43 -6.07
C GLY A 172 3.50 7.55 -5.56
N SER A 173 3.00 8.78 -5.65
CA SER A 173 3.65 9.99 -5.15
C SER A 173 4.26 9.76 -3.77
N THR A 174 5.59 9.68 -3.71
CA THR A 174 6.34 9.63 -2.47
C THR A 174 6.51 11.05 -1.95
N SER A 175 5.57 11.51 -1.12
CA SER A 175 5.70 12.79 -0.41
C SER A 175 6.31 12.55 0.97
N CYS A 176 7.02 13.55 1.52
CA CYS A 176 7.50 13.44 2.88
C CYS A 176 6.29 13.50 3.83
N GLY A 177 6.01 12.39 4.52
CA GLY A 177 4.86 12.27 5.38
C GLY A 177 4.85 13.34 6.47
N THR A 178 3.68 13.75 6.94
CA THR A 178 3.55 14.78 7.97
C THR A 178 3.67 14.23 9.40
N ALA A 179 3.41 12.93 9.58
CA ALA A 179 3.45 12.23 10.86
C ALA A 179 4.87 11.99 11.40
N ASN A 180 5.04 12.08 12.72
CA ASN A 180 6.29 11.75 13.40
C ASN A 180 6.41 10.23 13.56
N ALA A 181 7.13 9.57 12.67
CA ALA A 181 7.39 8.14 12.69
C ALA A 181 8.22 7.66 13.89
N ALA A 182 8.92 8.57 14.58
CA ALA A 182 9.69 8.26 15.78
C ALA A 182 8.84 8.26 17.06
N GLN A 183 7.65 8.87 17.06
CA GLN A 183 6.88 9.05 18.29
C GLN A 183 6.49 7.69 18.91
N GLY A 184 6.77 7.53 20.20
CA GLY A 184 6.52 6.31 20.97
C GLY A 184 7.39 5.11 20.62
N ARG A 185 8.38 5.26 19.73
CA ARG A 185 9.25 4.16 19.29
C ARG A 185 10.25 3.75 20.38
N PRO A 186 10.74 2.49 20.38
CA PRO A 186 11.83 2.09 21.25
C PRO A 186 13.09 2.93 21.01
N VAL A 187 13.67 3.44 22.11
CA VAL A 187 14.87 4.28 22.07
C VAL A 187 15.94 3.71 22.98
N THR A 188 17.18 3.72 22.50
CA THR A 188 18.37 3.47 23.29
C THR A 188 19.33 4.64 23.15
N ALA A 189 20.20 4.86 24.13
CA ALA A 189 21.21 5.90 24.09
C ALA A 189 22.53 5.39 24.65
N SER A 190 23.62 6.06 24.31
CA SER A 190 24.95 5.76 24.89
C SER A 190 24.99 5.99 26.41
N SER A 191 24.20 6.93 26.91
CA SER A 191 24.04 7.19 28.33
C SER A 191 22.78 8.03 28.61
N THR A 192 22.41 8.10 29.88
CA THR A 192 21.39 9.01 30.43
C THR A 192 21.98 9.73 31.64
N GLU A 193 21.79 11.05 31.74
CA GLU A 193 22.30 11.86 32.85
C GLU A 193 21.76 11.37 34.20
N ASN A 194 20.45 11.09 34.26
CA ASN A 194 19.76 10.53 35.42
C ASN A 194 18.39 9.94 35.02
N ALA A 195 17.71 9.30 35.97
CA ALA A 195 16.42 8.64 35.74
C ALA A 195 15.27 9.59 35.30
N GLY A 196 15.39 10.90 35.57
CA GLY A 196 14.40 11.90 35.16
C GLY A 196 14.58 12.41 33.72
N THR A 197 15.63 11.97 33.02
CA THR A 197 15.92 12.37 31.63
C THR A 197 16.18 11.16 30.72
N PRO A 198 15.25 10.17 30.68
CA PRO A 198 15.45 8.92 29.94
C PRO A 198 15.45 9.14 28.43
N ALA A 199 16.04 8.20 27.67
CA ALA A 199 16.08 8.27 26.21
C ALA A 199 14.68 8.30 25.56
N SER A 200 13.70 7.63 26.17
CA SER A 200 12.30 7.62 25.72
C SER A 200 11.66 9.01 25.71
N ALA A 201 12.13 9.93 26.56
CA ALA A 201 11.59 11.29 26.64
C ALA A 201 11.95 12.17 25.44
N ALA A 202 12.81 11.71 24.52
CA ALA A 202 13.05 12.40 23.26
C ALA A 202 12.08 11.99 22.15
N VAL A 203 11.15 11.06 22.37
CA VAL A 203 10.19 10.62 21.34
C VAL A 203 8.78 10.45 21.89
N ASP A 204 8.48 11.01 23.07
CA ASP A 204 7.18 10.83 23.71
C ASP A 204 6.12 11.81 23.17
N GLY A 205 6.51 12.75 22.30
CA GLY A 205 5.64 13.80 21.76
C GLY A 205 5.36 14.92 22.75
N ASN A 206 6.10 14.98 23.87
CA ASN A 206 5.95 15.99 24.91
C ASN A 206 7.18 16.88 25.00
N THR A 207 7.07 18.13 24.53
CA THR A 207 8.18 19.09 24.56
C THR A 207 8.52 19.64 25.96
N GLY A 208 7.92 19.09 27.02
CA GLY A 208 8.24 19.38 28.43
C GLY A 208 9.11 18.32 29.11
N THR A 209 9.37 17.19 28.46
CA THR A 209 10.26 16.11 28.92
C THR A 209 11.44 15.96 27.96
N ARG A 210 12.60 15.49 28.44
CA ARG A 210 13.81 15.42 27.61
C ARG A 210 14.68 14.22 27.91
N TRP A 211 15.39 13.76 26.89
CA TRP A 211 16.60 12.97 27.09
C TRP A 211 17.78 13.89 27.41
N SER A 212 18.69 13.45 28.28
CA SER A 212 19.98 14.11 28.53
C SER A 212 21.08 13.06 28.63
N SER A 213 22.23 13.28 27.99
CA SER A 213 23.38 12.37 28.05
C SER A 213 24.35 12.70 29.19
N ALA A 214 25.30 11.82 29.45
CA ALA A 214 26.52 12.14 30.19
C ALA A 214 27.33 13.26 29.48
N PHE A 215 28.16 13.97 30.25
CA PHE A 215 28.85 15.19 29.81
C PHE A 215 30.19 14.86 29.13
N SER A 216 30.14 14.04 28.08
CA SER A 216 31.31 13.62 27.31
C SER A 216 30.99 13.52 25.82
N ASP A 217 32.04 13.42 25.00
CA ASP A 217 31.95 13.27 23.55
C ASP A 217 32.66 11.97 23.13
N PRO A 218 32.09 11.18 22.20
CA PRO A 218 30.77 11.31 21.59
C PRO A 218 29.63 10.75 22.45
N GLN A 219 28.39 11.15 22.15
CA GLN A 219 27.18 10.50 22.68
C GLN A 219 26.16 10.33 21.55
N TRP A 220 25.30 9.32 21.67
CA TRP A 220 24.27 9.04 20.67
C TRP A 220 22.94 8.67 21.30
N ILE A 221 21.88 8.93 20.55
CA ILE A 221 20.51 8.45 20.82
C ILE A 221 19.98 7.81 19.53
N GLN A 222 19.44 6.61 19.66
CA GLN A 222 19.01 5.74 18.57
C GLN A 222 17.56 5.34 18.75
N ILE A 223 16.81 5.40 17.65
CA ILE A 223 15.40 5.03 17.57
C ILE A 223 15.27 3.80 16.66
N ASP A 224 14.51 2.79 17.09
CA ASP A 224 14.06 1.69 16.24
C ASP A 224 12.71 2.07 15.60
N LEU A 225 12.71 2.37 14.30
CA LEU A 225 11.50 2.71 13.53
C LEU A 225 10.63 1.47 13.23
N GLY A 226 11.03 0.29 13.70
CA GLY A 226 10.30 -0.98 13.59
C GLY A 226 10.51 -1.72 12.28
N SER A 227 10.70 -1.01 11.16
CA SER A 227 11.01 -1.56 9.84
C SER A 227 11.90 -0.62 9.04
N SER A 228 12.53 -1.12 7.97
CA SER A 228 13.37 -0.29 7.10
C SER A 228 12.50 0.66 6.29
N VAL A 229 12.66 1.96 6.52
CA VAL A 229 11.85 3.02 5.92
C VAL A 229 12.75 4.08 5.29
N THR A 230 12.25 4.78 4.27
CA THR A 230 12.95 5.96 3.72
C THR A 230 12.65 7.15 4.59
N VAL A 231 13.68 7.71 5.23
CA VAL A 231 13.59 8.95 6.01
C VAL A 231 13.75 10.13 5.07
N CYS A 232 12.80 11.07 5.13
CA CYS A 232 12.77 12.26 4.28
C CYS A 232 13.02 13.55 5.06
N GLN A 233 12.76 13.55 6.37
CA GLN A 233 13.03 14.70 7.23
C GLN A 233 13.29 14.25 8.67
N VAL A 234 14.18 14.96 9.36
CA VAL A 234 14.45 14.83 10.79
C VAL A 234 14.29 16.17 11.46
N THR A 235 13.63 16.20 12.61
CA THR A 235 13.51 17.38 13.47
C THR A 235 14.19 17.10 14.80
N LEU A 236 15.19 17.90 15.15
CA LEU A 236 15.86 17.85 16.45
C LEU A 236 15.43 19.09 17.23
N ASN A 237 14.65 18.91 18.29
CA ASN A 237 14.30 19.97 19.23
C ASN A 237 15.26 19.90 20.42
N TRP A 238 16.32 20.70 20.36
CA TRP A 238 17.35 20.73 21.38
C TRP A 238 16.94 21.51 22.62
N GLU A 239 17.46 21.09 23.77
CA GLU A 239 17.55 21.95 24.95
C GLU A 239 18.71 22.95 24.80
N ALA A 240 18.95 23.83 25.79
CA ALA A 240 20.13 24.70 25.81
C ALA A 240 21.45 23.92 25.70
N ALA A 241 21.50 22.66 26.16
CA ALA A 241 22.60 21.73 25.91
C ALA A 241 22.44 20.98 24.56
N TYR A 242 23.11 21.47 23.51
CA TYR A 242 22.99 20.95 22.14
C TYR A 242 24.33 20.53 21.50
N ALA A 243 24.24 19.81 20.39
CA ALA A 243 25.41 19.44 19.58
C ALA A 243 25.85 20.59 18.66
N ARG A 244 27.12 21.03 18.78
CA ARG A 244 27.75 21.88 17.76
C ARG A 244 28.17 21.04 16.56
N SER A 245 28.69 19.83 16.77
CA SER A 245 29.00 18.88 15.70
C SER A 245 28.22 17.59 15.89
N PHE A 246 27.48 17.15 14.88
CA PHE A 246 26.73 15.89 14.92
C PHE A 246 26.49 15.31 13.53
N GLN A 247 26.11 14.04 13.54
CA GLN A 247 25.65 13.30 12.36
C GLN A 247 24.26 12.74 12.63
N VAL A 248 23.43 12.69 11.59
CA VAL A 248 22.24 11.83 11.56
C VAL A 248 22.57 10.64 10.69
N GLN A 249 22.33 9.45 11.22
CA GLN A 249 22.72 8.21 10.56
C GLN A 249 21.58 7.21 10.57
N VAL A 250 21.49 6.40 9.52
CA VAL A 250 20.53 5.29 9.41
C VAL A 250 21.26 3.95 9.35
N SER A 251 20.58 2.90 9.78
CA SER A 251 21.09 1.53 9.76
C SER A 251 19.97 0.52 9.56
N GLY A 252 20.23 -0.58 8.85
CA GLY A 252 19.31 -1.72 8.80
C GLY A 252 19.39 -2.64 10.02
N ASN A 253 20.51 -2.62 10.76
CA ASN A 253 20.88 -3.65 11.74
C ASN A 253 21.46 -3.11 13.05
N ALA A 254 21.39 -1.79 13.27
CA ALA A 254 21.94 -1.06 14.42
C ALA A 254 23.47 -1.17 14.65
N SER A 255 24.23 -1.78 13.73
CA SER A 255 25.68 -1.96 13.87
C SER A 255 26.47 -1.30 12.73
N ALA A 256 25.98 -1.38 11.49
CA ALA A 256 26.53 -0.68 10.34
C ALA A 256 25.73 0.58 10.03
N TRP A 257 26.39 1.75 10.04
CA TRP A 257 25.72 3.05 9.97
C TRP A 257 26.10 3.82 8.72
N THR A 258 25.09 4.39 8.06
CA THR A 258 25.26 5.31 6.92
C THR A 258 24.87 6.71 7.34
N THR A 259 25.77 7.69 7.15
CA THR A 259 25.48 9.10 7.46
C THR A 259 24.61 9.70 6.37
N ILE A 260 23.46 10.28 6.77
CA ILE A 260 22.50 10.94 5.87
C ILE A 260 22.46 12.46 6.09
N TYR A 261 23.09 12.95 7.15
CA TYR A 261 23.35 14.36 7.40
C TYR A 261 24.55 14.52 8.33
N SER A 262 25.34 15.58 8.16
CA SER A 262 26.43 15.96 9.07
C SER A 262 26.61 17.46 9.14
N THR A 263 26.96 17.97 10.32
CA THR A 263 27.33 19.37 10.51
C THR A 263 28.39 19.53 11.60
N THR A 264 29.18 20.60 11.53
CA THR A 264 30.13 21.03 12.57
C THR A 264 29.77 22.40 13.18
N THR A 265 28.66 22.99 12.73
CA THR A 265 28.18 24.32 13.11
C THR A 265 26.70 24.30 13.50
N GLY A 266 26.26 23.24 14.17
CA GLY A 266 24.92 23.13 14.74
C GLY A 266 24.62 24.33 15.64
N THR A 267 23.37 24.80 15.59
CA THR A 267 22.93 26.06 16.22
C THR A 267 22.08 25.86 17.48
N GLY A 268 21.69 24.61 17.79
CA GLY A 268 20.70 24.31 18.82
C GLY A 268 19.28 24.72 18.39
N GLY A 269 18.37 24.84 19.37
CA GLY A 269 16.96 25.13 19.13
C GLY A 269 16.23 24.02 18.36
N VAL A 270 15.19 24.37 17.59
CA VAL A 270 14.52 23.43 16.68
C VAL A 270 15.23 23.43 15.33
N GLN A 271 15.88 22.32 14.99
CA GLN A 271 16.51 22.12 13.69
C GLN A 271 15.69 21.13 12.85
N THR A 272 15.15 21.59 11.72
CA THR A 272 14.50 20.74 10.73
C THR A 272 15.46 20.46 9.58
N LEU A 273 15.74 19.19 9.34
CA LEU A 273 16.74 18.70 8.41
C LEU A 273 16.05 17.91 7.31
N ASN A 274 16.11 18.39 6.07
CA ASN A 274 15.70 17.60 4.92
C ASN A 274 16.82 16.62 4.60
N VAL A 275 16.51 15.33 4.63
CA VAL A 275 17.48 14.25 4.49
C VAL A 275 16.92 13.18 3.58
N THR A 276 17.78 12.30 3.08
CA THR A 276 17.33 11.11 2.35
C THR A 276 18.20 9.95 2.75
N GLY A 277 17.58 8.88 3.23
CA GLY A 277 18.27 7.63 3.50
C GLY A 277 17.32 6.57 4.03
N THR A 278 17.69 5.31 3.83
CA THR A 278 16.85 4.16 4.17
C THR A 278 17.47 3.37 5.30
N GLY A 279 16.66 3.04 6.31
CA GLY A 279 17.08 2.17 7.40
C GLY A 279 15.95 1.93 8.40
N ARG A 280 16.13 0.91 9.24
CA ARG A 280 15.23 0.59 10.36
C ARG A 280 15.56 1.41 11.59
N TYR A 281 16.83 1.65 11.81
CA TYR A 281 17.32 2.44 12.92
C TYR A 281 17.77 3.79 12.40
N ILE A 282 17.49 4.83 13.17
CA ILE A 282 18.05 6.15 12.98
C ILE A 282 18.67 6.62 14.28
N ARG A 283 19.82 7.30 14.20
CA ARG A 283 20.46 7.90 15.37
C ARG A 283 20.96 9.30 15.10
N MET A 284 20.95 10.12 16.15
CA MET A 284 21.77 11.31 16.25
C MET A 284 23.06 10.92 16.97
N ASN A 285 24.21 11.16 16.34
CA ASN A 285 25.54 10.93 16.90
C ASN A 285 26.25 12.27 17.09
N GLY A 286 26.26 12.76 18.34
CA GLY A 286 26.92 13.98 18.75
C GLY A 286 28.43 13.77 18.91
N THR A 287 29.22 14.61 18.26
CA THR A 287 30.69 14.51 18.22
C THR A 287 31.41 15.70 18.85
N ALA A 288 30.73 16.84 19.00
CA ALA A 288 31.21 17.95 19.83
C ALA A 288 30.03 18.74 20.43
N ARG A 289 30.03 18.90 21.75
CA ARG A 289 29.04 19.70 22.50
C ARG A 289 29.25 21.19 22.27
N ALA A 290 28.16 21.95 22.26
CA ALA A 290 28.22 23.41 22.18
C ALA A 290 28.41 24.08 23.55
N THR A 291 28.13 23.36 24.64
CA THR A 291 28.24 23.83 26.02
C THR A 291 29.09 22.84 26.85
N ALA A 292 29.30 23.14 28.13
CA ALA A 292 29.98 22.21 29.06
C ALA A 292 29.11 20.99 29.45
N TYR A 293 27.80 21.06 29.21
CA TYR A 293 26.83 20.00 29.51
C TYR A 293 26.81 18.92 28.42
N GLY A 294 26.05 17.85 28.62
CA GLY A 294 25.83 16.76 27.67
C GLY A 294 25.04 17.21 26.42
N TYR A 295 24.47 16.23 25.72
CA TYR A 295 23.50 16.44 24.65
C TYR A 295 22.10 16.25 25.21
N SER A 296 21.17 17.14 24.88
CA SER A 296 19.80 17.02 25.36
C SER A 296 18.76 17.41 24.31
N LEU A 297 17.76 16.56 24.15
CA LEU A 297 16.67 16.72 23.19
C LEU A 297 15.33 16.68 23.92
N TRP A 298 14.53 17.73 23.73
CA TRP A 298 13.10 17.73 24.06
C TRP A 298 12.32 16.82 23.13
N GLU A 299 12.71 16.71 21.85
CA GLU A 299 12.06 15.81 20.88
C GLU A 299 13.02 15.51 19.71
N PHE A 300 12.97 14.28 19.20
CA PHE A 300 13.62 13.78 18.02
C PHE A 300 12.55 13.24 17.07
N GLY A 301 12.04 14.15 16.24
CA GLY A 301 11.06 13.84 15.21
C GLY A 301 11.70 13.23 13.96
N VAL A 302 11.02 12.24 13.38
CA VAL A 302 11.40 11.60 12.12
C VAL A 302 10.18 11.56 11.23
N ARG A 303 10.31 12.04 9.99
CA ARG A 303 9.30 11.86 8.95
C ARG A 303 9.84 10.92 7.90
N ILE A 304 8.98 10.00 7.50
CA ILE A 304 9.28 9.01 6.48
C ILE A 304 8.51 9.34 5.22
N THR A 305 9.06 8.91 4.10
CA THR A 305 8.39 9.00 2.81
C THR A 305 7.11 8.16 2.87
N GLY A 306 5.96 8.82 2.76
CA GLY A 306 4.66 8.18 2.65
C GLY A 306 4.26 8.09 1.20
N VAL A 307 3.78 6.92 0.78
CA VAL A 307 3.12 6.76 -0.51
C VAL A 307 1.75 7.44 -0.40
N VAL A 308 1.50 8.46 -1.21
CA VAL A 308 0.16 9.01 -1.43
C VAL A 308 -0.47 8.19 -2.54
N THR A 309 -1.28 7.18 -2.20
CA THR A 309 -2.05 6.39 -3.18
C THR A 309 -3.54 6.49 -2.93
N SER A 310 -4.27 6.90 -3.97
CA SER A 310 -5.68 6.59 -4.21
C SER A 310 -5.74 5.44 -5.23
N PRO A 311 -6.72 4.50 -5.16
CA PRO A 311 -6.46 3.07 -5.41
C PRO A 311 -6.93 2.52 -6.76
N SER A 312 -6.24 1.49 -7.28
CA SER A 312 -6.84 0.27 -7.88
C SER A 312 -5.77 -0.84 -8.11
N PRO A 313 -6.09 -2.15 -7.98
CA PRO A 313 -5.13 -3.19 -7.60
C PRO A 313 -4.74 -4.17 -8.73
N THR A 314 -3.54 -4.75 -8.64
CA THR A 314 -3.21 -6.14 -9.05
C THR A 314 -1.97 -6.57 -8.24
N PRO A 315 -1.87 -7.84 -7.78
CA PRO A 315 -1.27 -8.18 -6.49
C PRO A 315 0.25 -8.42 -6.58
N SER A 316 0.97 -8.07 -5.51
CA SER A 316 2.32 -8.55 -5.26
C SER A 316 2.74 -8.32 -3.81
N PRO A 317 3.74 -9.08 -3.33
CA PRO A 317 3.62 -9.98 -2.19
C PRO A 317 3.87 -9.29 -0.84
N THR A 318 3.14 -9.74 0.17
CA THR A 318 3.17 -9.29 1.57
C THR A 318 4.57 -9.44 2.20
N PRO A 319 5.22 -8.35 2.65
CA PRO A 319 6.41 -8.41 3.50
C PRO A 319 6.03 -8.71 4.98
N SER A 320 6.80 -9.58 5.63
CA SER A 320 6.56 -10.26 6.92
C SER A 320 5.89 -9.48 8.09
N ASP A 321 4.62 -9.83 8.29
CA ASP A 321 3.71 -9.84 9.44
C ASP A 321 4.20 -10.09 10.90
N GLY A 322 5.50 -10.06 11.21
CA GLY A 322 6.03 -10.66 12.45
C GLY A 322 5.58 -10.01 13.80
N THR A 323 5.23 -8.72 13.83
CA THR A 323 4.90 -8.02 15.09
C THR A 323 3.39 -7.93 15.36
N PHE A 324 2.58 -7.65 14.33
CA PHE A 324 1.13 -7.55 14.50
C PHE A 324 0.49 -8.91 14.76
N TRP A 325 0.90 -9.98 14.08
CA TRP A 325 0.33 -11.32 14.31
C TRP A 325 1.02 -12.09 15.44
N GLY A 326 2.08 -11.50 15.99
CA GLY A 326 2.89 -12.11 17.05
C GLY A 326 3.66 -13.33 16.57
N ASP A 327 4.28 -14.03 17.51
CA ASP A 327 4.99 -15.27 17.23
C ASP A 327 4.00 -16.39 16.85
N THR A 328 4.22 -16.99 15.69
CA THR A 328 3.44 -18.13 15.17
C THR A 328 4.12 -19.47 15.46
N SER A 329 5.41 -19.49 15.81
CA SER A 329 6.15 -20.73 16.09
C SER A 329 5.70 -21.44 17.37
N SER A 330 5.08 -20.69 18.29
CA SER A 330 4.49 -21.20 19.53
C SER A 330 3.07 -21.76 19.39
N ILE A 331 2.46 -21.72 18.20
CA ILE A 331 1.12 -22.28 17.98
C ILE A 331 1.22 -23.82 18.03
N PRO A 332 0.48 -24.50 18.93
CA PRO A 332 0.53 -25.95 19.02
C PRO A 332 -0.06 -26.60 17.77
N ALA A 333 0.47 -27.77 17.42
CA ALA A 333 -0.08 -28.57 16.33
C ALA A 333 -1.54 -28.98 16.64
N ALA A 334 -2.41 -28.87 15.66
CA ALA A 334 -3.81 -29.29 15.79
C ALA A 334 -3.91 -30.80 15.96
N HIS A 335 -4.79 -31.25 16.86
CA HIS A 335 -5.20 -32.65 16.96
C HIS A 335 -6.50 -32.91 16.19
N ASN A 336 -7.30 -31.86 15.97
CA ASN A 336 -8.47 -31.88 15.09
C ASN A 336 -8.10 -31.31 13.70
N VAL A 337 -8.79 -30.24 13.24
CA VAL A 337 -8.62 -29.72 11.87
C VAL A 337 -7.57 -28.60 11.83
N LEU A 338 -7.70 -27.59 12.68
CA LEU A 338 -6.72 -26.50 12.81
C LEU A 338 -6.67 -25.98 14.26
N THR A 339 -5.57 -25.32 14.62
CA THR A 339 -5.48 -24.60 15.90
C THR A 339 -5.90 -23.14 15.69
N VAL A 340 -6.89 -22.67 16.45
CA VAL A 340 -7.22 -21.24 16.53
C VAL A 340 -6.42 -20.60 17.66
N LYS A 341 -5.65 -19.55 17.37
CA LYS A 341 -4.99 -18.68 18.35
C LYS A 341 -5.79 -17.39 18.49
N ILE A 342 -6.15 -17.03 19.72
CA ILE A 342 -6.76 -15.72 20.00
C ILE A 342 -5.66 -14.76 20.42
N LEU A 343 -5.61 -13.60 19.80
CA LEU A 343 -4.55 -12.60 19.98
C LEU A 343 -5.13 -11.29 20.49
N ASN A 344 -4.66 -10.85 21.66
CA ASN A 344 -5.05 -9.57 22.24
C ASN A 344 -4.35 -8.41 21.51
N ARG A 345 -5.13 -7.52 20.91
CA ARG A 345 -4.69 -6.27 20.27
C ARG A 345 -5.49 -5.07 20.78
N THR A 346 -5.91 -5.12 22.04
CA THR A 346 -6.71 -4.05 22.68
C THR A 346 -5.89 -2.83 23.08
N ASN A 347 -4.69 -2.63 22.54
CA ASN A 347 -3.81 -1.50 22.84
C ASN A 347 -3.55 -1.28 24.35
N GLY A 348 -3.55 -2.37 25.12
CA GLY A 348 -3.33 -2.33 26.57
C GLY A 348 -4.57 -1.94 27.40
N HIS A 349 -5.73 -1.70 26.77
CA HIS A 349 -6.97 -1.38 27.48
C HIS A 349 -7.51 -2.57 28.29
N TYR A 350 -7.31 -3.79 27.78
CA TYR A 350 -7.74 -5.01 28.46
C TYR A 350 -6.56 -5.99 28.55
N PRO A 351 -6.22 -6.49 29.74
CA PRO A 351 -5.29 -7.61 29.86
C PRO A 351 -5.93 -8.89 29.29
N ASP A 352 -5.13 -9.91 28.99
CA ASP A 352 -5.61 -11.19 28.45
C ASP A 352 -6.67 -11.88 29.32
N SER A 353 -6.68 -11.62 30.63
CA SER A 353 -7.70 -12.12 31.56
C SER A 353 -9.07 -11.45 31.42
N GLN A 354 -9.17 -10.39 30.61
CA GLN A 354 -10.40 -9.64 30.33
C GLN A 354 -10.80 -9.66 28.85
N VAL A 355 -10.10 -10.43 28.02
CA VAL A 355 -10.49 -10.68 26.63
C VAL A 355 -10.99 -12.11 26.56
N PHE A 356 -12.29 -12.27 26.34
CA PHE A 356 -12.97 -13.56 26.34
C PHE A 356 -13.33 -13.99 24.92
N TRP A 357 -13.33 -15.29 24.69
CA TRP A 357 -13.93 -15.90 23.54
C TRP A 357 -14.96 -16.95 23.95
N SER A 358 -15.96 -17.19 23.10
CA SER A 358 -16.90 -18.30 23.26
C SER A 358 -17.16 -19.05 21.97
N PHE A 359 -17.24 -20.37 22.07
CA PHE A 359 -17.56 -21.28 20.98
C PHE A 359 -18.12 -22.58 21.55
N ASN A 360 -19.18 -23.15 20.95
CA ASN A 360 -19.80 -24.41 21.38
C ASN A 360 -20.06 -24.51 22.91
N ASN A 361 -20.64 -23.47 23.51
CA ASN A 361 -20.92 -23.35 24.94
C ASN A 361 -19.68 -23.30 25.86
N GLN A 362 -18.46 -23.28 25.31
CA GLN A 362 -17.25 -23.00 26.06
C GLN A 362 -17.02 -21.49 26.09
N VAL A 363 -16.52 -20.99 27.21
CA VAL A 363 -16.18 -19.59 27.41
C VAL A 363 -14.89 -19.52 28.21
N HIS A 364 -13.88 -18.86 27.67
CA HIS A 364 -12.57 -18.71 28.30
C HIS A 364 -11.99 -17.33 28.02
N SER A 365 -11.18 -16.81 28.94
CA SER A 365 -10.30 -15.69 28.66
C SER A 365 -9.05 -16.14 27.89
N ILE A 366 -8.36 -15.21 27.23
CA ILE A 366 -7.05 -15.49 26.59
C ILE A 366 -6.04 -15.98 27.62
N ALA A 367 -6.06 -15.42 28.84
CA ALA A 367 -5.13 -15.83 29.91
C ALA A 367 -5.35 -17.27 30.37
N GLU A 368 -6.59 -17.76 30.36
CA GLU A 368 -6.92 -19.15 30.71
C GLU A 368 -6.63 -20.10 29.55
N GLN A 369 -7.04 -19.72 28.34
CA GLN A 369 -6.96 -20.58 27.17
C GLN A 369 -6.78 -19.75 25.89
N PRO A 370 -5.53 -19.48 25.47
CA PRO A 370 -5.23 -18.67 24.27
C PRO A 370 -5.37 -19.45 22.96
N TYR A 371 -5.56 -20.78 23.03
CA TYR A 371 -5.67 -21.68 21.88
C TYR A 371 -6.93 -22.55 21.95
N LEU A 372 -7.54 -22.78 20.80
CA LEU A 372 -8.63 -23.74 20.62
C LEU A 372 -8.28 -24.70 19.49
N ASP A 373 -8.13 -25.99 19.82
CA ASP A 373 -8.00 -27.05 18.82
C ASP A 373 -9.38 -27.29 18.18
N MET A 374 -9.57 -26.77 16.97
CA MET A 374 -10.90 -26.60 16.36
C MET A 374 -11.37 -27.89 15.69
N PRO A 375 -12.50 -28.48 16.16
CA PRO A 375 -13.11 -29.62 15.50
C PRO A 375 -13.86 -29.18 14.23
N ALA A 376 -14.11 -30.16 13.36
CA ALA A 376 -15.01 -29.95 12.23
C ALA A 376 -16.41 -29.51 12.70
N ASN A 377 -17.01 -28.59 11.97
CA ASN A 377 -18.32 -28.02 12.26
C ASN A 377 -18.99 -27.53 10.97
N SER A 378 -20.32 -27.44 10.96
CA SER A 378 -21.10 -27.08 9.77
C SER A 378 -21.53 -25.62 9.71
N ALA A 379 -21.54 -24.89 10.84
CA ALA A 379 -21.89 -23.47 10.94
C ALA A 379 -21.45 -22.91 12.31
N GLY A 380 -20.16 -22.63 12.45
CA GLY A 380 -19.56 -22.08 13.66
C GLY A 380 -19.67 -20.56 13.74
N ARG A 381 -19.97 -20.07 14.95
CA ARG A 381 -19.74 -18.67 15.34
C ARG A 381 -18.87 -18.64 16.58
N MET A 382 -17.76 -17.94 16.51
CA MET A 382 -16.92 -17.68 17.67
C MET A 382 -17.08 -16.22 18.06
N TYR A 383 -17.59 -15.99 19.28
CA TYR A 383 -17.83 -14.65 19.81
C TYR A 383 -16.64 -14.21 20.65
N PHE A 384 -16.42 -12.91 20.69
CA PHE A 384 -15.38 -12.26 21.49
C PHE A 384 -16.02 -11.19 22.37
N TYR A 385 -15.56 -11.06 23.60
CA TYR A 385 -16.07 -10.10 24.58
C TYR A 385 -14.93 -9.42 25.32
N LEU A 386 -15.12 -8.14 25.69
CA LEU A 386 -14.16 -7.39 26.49
C LEU A 386 -14.72 -7.05 27.88
N GLY A 387 -13.85 -7.13 28.89
CA GLY A 387 -14.15 -6.85 30.30
C GLY A 387 -14.84 -8.01 31.01
N SER A 388 -15.84 -8.63 30.39
CA SER A 388 -16.53 -9.82 30.93
C SER A 388 -17.07 -10.72 29.82
N PRO A 389 -17.30 -12.02 30.08
CA PRO A 389 -17.85 -12.97 29.09
C PRO A 389 -19.30 -12.67 28.69
N THR A 390 -19.97 -11.75 29.38
CA THR A 390 -21.32 -11.25 29.05
C THR A 390 -21.32 -9.75 28.81
N GLY A 391 -20.15 -9.18 28.47
CA GLY A 391 -19.95 -7.75 28.27
C GLY A 391 -20.70 -7.22 27.05
N GLN A 392 -21.03 -5.92 27.07
CA GLN A 392 -21.73 -5.27 25.96
C GLN A 392 -20.81 -4.98 24.76
N TYR A 393 -19.49 -4.98 24.98
CA TYR A 393 -18.49 -4.91 23.93
C TYR A 393 -18.19 -6.32 23.44
N TRP A 394 -18.81 -6.68 22.33
CA TRP A 394 -18.64 -8.00 21.73
C TRP A 394 -18.68 -7.94 20.22
N ASP A 395 -18.13 -8.95 19.57
CA ASP A 395 -18.26 -9.17 18.14
C ASP A 395 -18.01 -10.66 17.83
N PHE A 396 -18.10 -11.07 16.57
CA PHE A 396 -17.91 -12.48 16.21
C PHE A 396 -17.32 -12.67 14.82
N ILE A 397 -16.74 -13.86 14.62
CA ILE A 397 -16.40 -14.40 13.30
C ILE A 397 -17.33 -15.55 12.97
N GLU A 398 -17.53 -15.79 11.68
CA GLU A 398 -18.32 -16.91 11.14
C GLU A 398 -17.41 -17.85 10.39
N PHE A 399 -17.65 -19.16 10.51
CA PHE A 399 -16.89 -20.15 9.78
C PHE A 399 -17.61 -21.50 9.64
N THR A 400 -17.16 -22.27 8.67
CA THR A 400 -17.41 -23.70 8.53
C THR A 400 -16.06 -24.40 8.45
N VAL A 401 -15.80 -25.31 9.37
CA VAL A 401 -14.58 -26.14 9.35
C VAL A 401 -14.96 -27.52 8.84
N GLY A 402 -14.68 -27.77 7.57
CA GLY A 402 -14.82 -29.11 6.98
C GLY A 402 -13.72 -30.06 7.47
N ALA A 403 -13.75 -31.30 7.00
CA ALA A 403 -12.75 -32.30 7.40
C ALA A 403 -11.29 -31.90 7.05
N ALA A 404 -11.10 -31.07 6.02
CA ALA A 404 -9.77 -30.62 5.58
C ALA A 404 -9.81 -29.22 4.93
N VAL A 405 -10.86 -28.43 5.17
CA VAL A 405 -11.04 -27.10 4.56
C VAL A 405 -11.56 -26.15 5.63
N PHE A 406 -10.95 -24.98 5.73
CA PHE A 406 -11.50 -23.85 6.48
C PHE A 406 -12.25 -22.93 5.53
N ASN A 407 -13.43 -22.46 5.93
CA ASN A 407 -14.16 -21.37 5.29
C ASN A 407 -14.56 -20.39 6.39
N GLY A 408 -14.24 -19.12 6.28
CA GLY A 408 -14.66 -18.17 7.32
C GLY A 408 -14.41 -16.72 6.99
N ASN A 409 -15.02 -15.83 7.77
CA ASN A 409 -14.97 -14.39 7.58
C ASN A 409 -15.15 -13.65 8.92
N THR A 410 -14.62 -12.43 8.98
CA THR A 410 -15.16 -11.40 9.88
C THR A 410 -16.48 -10.88 9.30
N THR A 411 -17.32 -10.20 10.08
CA THR A 411 -18.58 -9.67 9.53
C THR A 411 -19.02 -8.35 10.14
N ARG A 412 -19.50 -7.44 9.30
CA ARG A 412 -20.17 -6.18 9.68
C ARG A 412 -21.59 -6.13 9.11
N VAL A 413 -22.09 -7.26 8.60
CA VAL A 413 -23.46 -7.39 8.06
C VAL A 413 -24.52 -6.95 9.07
N ASP A 414 -24.32 -7.26 10.35
CA ASP A 414 -25.26 -6.88 11.41
C ASP A 414 -24.85 -5.58 12.10
N ALA A 415 -23.58 -5.48 12.50
CA ALA A 415 -23.01 -4.31 13.17
C ALA A 415 -21.50 -4.45 13.36
N PHE A 416 -20.80 -3.31 13.51
CA PHE A 416 -19.46 -3.27 14.09
C PHE A 416 -19.55 -3.19 15.61
N GLY A 417 -18.92 -4.14 16.31
CA GLY A 417 -18.83 -4.19 17.76
C GLY A 417 -17.40 -4.05 18.27
N LEU A 418 -16.47 -4.86 17.79
CA LEU A 418 -15.05 -4.86 18.13
C LEU A 418 -14.23 -4.91 16.85
N LYS A 419 -13.00 -4.38 16.87
CA LYS A 419 -12.07 -4.59 15.76
C LYS A 419 -11.66 -6.05 15.72
N LEU A 420 -11.86 -6.72 14.59
CA LEU A 420 -11.52 -8.12 14.38
C LEU A 420 -10.73 -8.28 13.07
N ALA A 421 -9.65 -9.04 13.14
CA ALA A 421 -8.93 -9.51 11.97
C ALA A 421 -8.56 -10.97 12.13
N MET A 422 -8.45 -11.68 11.01
CA MET A 422 -8.09 -13.09 10.95
C MET A 422 -6.90 -13.31 10.03
N ARG A 423 -6.05 -14.28 10.35
CA ARG A 423 -4.97 -14.76 9.49
C ARG A 423 -5.00 -16.28 9.43
N LEU A 424 -5.24 -16.84 8.25
CA LEU A 424 -5.29 -18.28 8.02
C LEU A 424 -3.99 -18.74 7.37
N HIS A 425 -3.38 -19.76 7.96
CA HIS A 425 -2.22 -20.44 7.39
C HIS A 425 -2.50 -21.92 7.18
N ALA A 426 -2.03 -22.44 6.05
CA ALA A 426 -2.14 -23.86 5.68
C ALA A 426 -0.78 -24.48 5.39
N ARG A 427 -0.75 -25.82 5.38
CA ARG A 427 0.51 -26.57 5.27
C ARG A 427 1.19 -26.45 3.90
N ASP A 428 0.46 -26.02 2.88
CA ASP A 428 0.98 -25.76 1.54
C ASP A 428 1.60 -24.36 1.37
N GLY A 429 1.62 -23.56 2.45
CA GLY A 429 2.19 -22.21 2.46
C GLY A 429 1.18 -21.11 2.15
N TYR A 430 -0.12 -21.43 1.98
CA TYR A 430 -1.16 -20.40 1.96
C TYR A 430 -1.16 -19.64 3.29
N ASP A 431 -1.13 -18.30 3.22
CA ASP A 431 -1.07 -17.41 4.37
C ASP A 431 -1.74 -16.07 4.01
N VAL A 432 -2.99 -15.90 4.45
CA VAL A 432 -3.83 -14.74 4.06
C VAL A 432 -4.52 -14.14 5.27
N SER A 433 -4.57 -12.81 5.32
CA SER A 433 -5.21 -12.03 6.38
C SER A 433 -6.40 -11.22 5.87
N VAL A 434 -7.42 -11.04 6.70
CA VAL A 434 -8.64 -10.26 6.41
C VAL A 434 -9.20 -9.62 7.68
N GLY A 435 -10.06 -8.60 7.54
CA GLY A 435 -10.65 -7.84 8.64
C GLY A 435 -10.13 -6.40 8.71
N GLU A 436 -10.32 -5.72 9.84
CA GLU A 436 -9.82 -4.34 9.98
C GLU A 436 -8.30 -4.27 9.83
N ASP A 437 -7.82 -3.20 9.21
CA ASP A 437 -6.38 -3.01 8.94
C ASP A 437 -5.56 -2.64 10.18
N GLN A 438 -4.23 -2.73 10.06
CA GLN A 438 -3.34 -2.44 11.18
C GLN A 438 -3.43 -0.99 11.65
N ALA A 439 -3.74 -0.04 10.76
CA ALA A 439 -3.93 1.36 11.13
C ALA A 439 -5.15 1.53 12.05
N THR A 440 -6.26 0.87 11.72
CA THR A 440 -7.47 0.81 12.53
C THR A 440 -7.19 0.14 13.88
N PHE A 441 -6.42 -0.94 13.89
CA PHE A 441 -5.99 -1.60 15.14
C PHE A 441 -5.07 -0.76 16.01
N ALA A 442 -4.27 0.15 15.43
CA ALA A 442 -3.32 0.97 16.19
C ALA A 442 -3.98 2.12 16.96
N GLU A 443 -5.18 2.53 16.54
CA GLU A 443 -5.95 3.60 17.18
C GLU A 443 -6.89 3.03 18.25
N ASP A 444 -7.44 3.88 19.14
CA ASP A 444 -8.52 3.48 20.06
C ASP A 444 -9.85 3.29 19.29
N ARG A 445 -10.74 2.43 19.79
CA ARG A 445 -12.07 2.18 19.23
C ARG A 445 -12.90 3.44 18.98
N ALA A 446 -12.82 4.40 19.89
CA ALA A 446 -13.54 5.66 19.79
C ALA A 446 -13.12 6.46 18.54
N VAL A 447 -11.87 6.31 18.10
CA VAL A 447 -11.40 6.92 16.85
C VAL A 447 -12.11 6.33 15.64
N THR A 448 -12.37 5.01 15.62
CA THR A 448 -13.17 4.37 14.57
C THR A 448 -14.59 4.92 14.51
N PHE A 449 -15.24 5.13 15.67
CA PHE A 449 -16.56 5.77 15.73
C PHE A 449 -16.53 7.21 15.20
N GLN A 450 -15.49 7.97 15.53
CA GLN A 450 -15.34 9.34 15.06
C GLN A 450 -15.08 9.40 13.55
N LYS A 451 -14.20 8.55 13.02
CA LYS A 451 -13.94 8.41 11.58
C LYS A 451 -15.20 8.07 10.82
N PHE A 452 -15.98 7.11 11.33
CA PHE A 452 -17.28 6.76 10.74
C PHE A 452 -18.17 8.00 10.61
N GLN A 453 -18.35 8.78 11.68
CA GLN A 453 -19.18 10.00 11.63
C GLN A 453 -18.63 11.09 10.70
N ASN A 454 -17.31 11.15 10.51
CA ASN A 454 -16.66 12.15 9.67
C ASN A 454 -16.80 11.81 8.19
N GLU A 455 -16.67 10.53 7.84
CA GLU A 455 -16.52 10.07 6.46
C GLU A 455 -17.86 9.74 5.78
N VAL A 456 -18.85 9.23 6.53
CA VAL A 456 -20.14 8.85 5.94
C VAL A 456 -21.07 10.06 5.72
N PRO A 457 -21.96 10.01 4.72
CA PRO A 457 -23.01 11.02 4.53
C PRO A 457 -23.95 11.15 5.73
N ALA A 458 -24.66 12.29 5.78
CA ALA A 458 -25.49 12.68 6.91
C ALA A 458 -26.51 11.61 7.34
N GLU A 459 -27.07 10.88 6.38
CA GLU A 459 -28.07 9.82 6.57
C GLU A 459 -27.54 8.64 7.41
N PHE A 460 -26.23 8.38 7.36
CA PHE A 460 -25.56 7.27 8.03
C PHE A 460 -24.95 7.65 9.38
N LYS A 461 -24.68 8.94 9.64
CA LYS A 461 -24.05 9.40 10.90
C LYS A 461 -24.77 8.92 12.17
N PRO A 462 -26.11 8.86 12.24
CA PRO A 462 -26.81 8.35 13.42
C PRO A 462 -26.49 6.89 13.79
N LEU A 463 -25.96 6.09 12.86
CA LEU A 463 -25.56 4.70 13.15
C LEU A 463 -24.47 4.66 14.22
N ALA A 464 -23.55 5.62 14.24
CA ALA A 464 -22.49 5.68 15.26
C ALA A 464 -22.97 6.21 16.62
N THR A 465 -24.24 6.65 16.75
CA THR A 465 -24.77 7.19 18.01
C THR A 465 -25.92 6.39 18.58
N VAL A 466 -26.73 5.72 17.74
CA VAL A 466 -27.96 5.03 18.18
C VAL A 466 -27.71 3.92 19.21
N ASN A 467 -26.60 3.21 19.08
CA ASN A 467 -26.18 2.13 20.00
C ASN A 467 -24.82 2.46 20.65
N ALA A 468 -24.42 3.72 20.69
CA ALA A 468 -23.17 4.13 21.30
C ALA A 468 -23.18 3.92 22.83
N PRO A 469 -22.02 3.61 23.44
CA PRO A 469 -20.71 3.39 22.80
C PRO A 469 -20.53 1.98 22.23
N PHE A 470 -21.54 1.12 22.29
CA PHE A 470 -21.38 -0.32 22.14
C PHE A 470 -21.27 -0.81 20.72
N ARG A 471 -22.03 -0.28 19.75
CA ARG A 471 -22.03 -0.78 18.36
C ARG A 471 -22.38 0.29 17.33
N ILE A 472 -21.95 0.08 16.10
CA ILE A 472 -22.45 0.76 14.90
C ILE A 472 -23.31 -0.26 14.11
N PRO A 473 -24.64 -0.22 14.19
CA PRO A 473 -25.51 -1.18 13.51
C PRO A 473 -25.54 -0.96 12.00
N ALA A 474 -25.77 -2.04 11.25
CA ALA A 474 -25.97 -1.96 9.83
C ALA A 474 -27.23 -1.16 9.47
N PRO A 475 -27.24 -0.43 8.34
CA PRO A 475 -28.32 0.48 7.98
C PRO A 475 -29.69 -0.20 7.87
N GLY A 476 -29.74 -1.44 7.37
CA GLY A 476 -30.98 -2.24 7.25
C GLY A 476 -31.65 -2.53 8.60
N SER A 477 -30.91 -2.43 9.71
CA SER A 477 -31.41 -2.60 11.09
C SER A 477 -31.73 -1.28 11.78
N TYR A 478 -31.36 -0.14 11.20
CA TYR A 478 -31.61 1.17 11.76
C TYR A 478 -32.99 1.71 11.36
N ALA A 479 -33.75 2.18 12.35
CA ALA A 479 -35.10 2.70 12.15
C ALA A 479 -35.18 3.83 11.11
N GLY A 480 -34.11 4.62 10.95
CA GLY A 480 -34.07 5.71 9.97
C GLY A 480 -34.17 5.25 8.50
N PHE A 481 -33.70 4.04 8.16
CA PHE A 481 -33.77 3.48 6.80
C PHE A 481 -34.91 2.46 6.62
N ARG A 482 -35.65 2.14 7.68
CA ARG A 482 -36.82 1.27 7.64
C ARG A 482 -38.10 2.05 7.34
N ALA A 483 -39.19 1.33 7.04
CA ALA A 483 -40.49 1.94 6.77
C ALA A 483 -40.90 2.95 7.88
N GLY A 484 -41.28 4.16 7.47
CA GLY A 484 -41.61 5.27 8.37
C GLY A 484 -40.41 6.09 8.88
N GLY A 485 -39.17 5.65 8.61
CA GLY A 485 -37.96 6.39 8.91
C GLY A 485 -37.68 7.54 7.94
N ALA A 486 -36.87 8.51 8.37
CA ALA A 486 -36.53 9.69 7.57
C ALA A 486 -35.87 9.36 6.22
N ASN A 487 -35.14 8.25 6.15
CA ASN A 487 -34.40 7.78 4.99
C ASN A 487 -35.00 6.48 4.40
N ALA A 488 -36.27 6.16 4.70
CA ALA A 488 -36.94 4.95 4.24
C ALA A 488 -36.94 4.80 2.70
N ASN A 489 -36.81 5.91 1.97
CA ASN A 489 -36.81 5.95 0.51
C ASN A 489 -35.42 6.22 -0.10
N TYR A 490 -34.34 6.10 0.68
CA TYR A 490 -32.97 6.44 0.25
C TYR A 490 -32.58 5.79 -1.09
N PHE A 491 -32.92 4.52 -1.31
CA PHE A 491 -32.63 3.83 -2.57
C PHE A 491 -33.79 3.82 -3.58
N THR A 492 -35.01 4.18 -3.18
CA THR A 492 -36.24 3.89 -3.95
C THR A 492 -36.18 4.37 -5.40
N ALA A 493 -35.76 5.63 -5.62
CA ALA A 493 -35.68 6.18 -6.98
C ALA A 493 -34.63 5.46 -7.83
N TYR A 494 -33.45 5.18 -7.26
CA TYR A 494 -32.36 4.49 -7.94
C TYR A 494 -32.70 3.04 -8.26
N ALA A 495 -33.28 2.32 -7.31
CA ALA A 495 -33.68 0.92 -7.51
C ALA A 495 -34.76 0.80 -8.60
N ASN A 496 -35.79 1.65 -8.56
CA ASN A 496 -36.84 1.66 -9.58
C ASN A 496 -36.31 1.98 -10.98
N ALA A 497 -35.36 2.93 -11.10
CA ALA A 497 -34.71 3.26 -12.36
C ALA A 497 -33.92 2.07 -12.95
N ASN A 498 -33.50 1.14 -12.10
CA ASN A 498 -32.78 -0.08 -12.47
C ASN A 498 -33.67 -1.33 -12.44
N GLY A 499 -35.01 -1.15 -12.53
CA GLY A 499 -35.95 -2.26 -12.65
C GLY A 499 -36.19 -3.07 -11.38
N VAL A 500 -35.72 -2.59 -10.21
CA VAL A 500 -35.88 -3.27 -8.93
C VAL A 500 -36.84 -2.49 -8.02
N SER A 501 -37.96 -3.12 -7.67
CA SER A 501 -38.90 -2.59 -6.67
C SER A 501 -38.64 -3.24 -5.31
N ALA A 502 -37.78 -2.64 -4.50
CA ALA A 502 -37.42 -3.12 -3.17
C ALA A 502 -37.43 -1.97 -2.15
N ALA A 503 -37.74 -2.27 -0.89
CA ALA A 503 -37.58 -1.29 0.18
C ALA A 503 -36.09 -0.99 0.40
N THR A 504 -35.76 0.23 0.83
CA THR A 504 -34.37 0.63 1.17
C THR A 504 -33.73 -0.35 2.16
N SER A 505 -34.46 -0.80 3.18
CA SER A 505 -33.96 -1.78 4.15
C SER A 505 -33.69 -3.15 3.53
N ASP A 506 -34.48 -3.57 2.53
CA ASP A 506 -34.28 -4.82 1.82
C ASP A 506 -33.05 -4.75 0.91
N ILE A 507 -32.76 -3.57 0.34
CA ILE A 507 -31.54 -3.37 -0.44
C ILE A 507 -30.32 -3.47 0.47
N PHE A 508 -30.30 -2.77 1.61
CA PHE A 508 -29.19 -2.89 2.58
C PHE A 508 -28.97 -4.31 3.08
N GLY A 509 -30.05 -5.08 3.27
CA GLY A 509 -29.99 -6.44 3.81
C GLY A 509 -30.07 -7.55 2.76
N CYS A 510 -30.01 -7.24 1.47
CA CYS A 510 -30.31 -8.16 0.37
C CYS A 510 -31.48 -9.10 0.63
N ALA A 511 -32.58 -8.54 1.09
CA ALA A 511 -33.78 -9.28 1.49
C ALA A 511 -34.92 -9.07 0.48
N GLY A 512 -36.07 -9.69 0.77
CA GLY A 512 -37.26 -9.59 -0.05
C GLY A 512 -36.99 -10.00 -1.51
N PRO A 513 -37.26 -9.15 -2.51
CA PRO A 513 -37.02 -9.49 -3.92
C PRO A 513 -35.55 -9.72 -4.28
N LEU A 514 -34.60 -9.27 -3.45
CA LEU A 514 -33.16 -9.42 -3.67
C LEU A 514 -32.56 -10.65 -2.97
N ALA A 515 -33.36 -11.41 -2.21
CA ALA A 515 -32.87 -12.53 -1.40
C ALA A 515 -32.16 -13.63 -2.20
N ASN A 516 -32.49 -13.79 -3.48
CA ASN A 516 -31.86 -14.77 -4.38
C ASN A 516 -31.18 -14.11 -5.59
N ASP A 517 -30.89 -12.81 -5.50
CA ASP A 517 -30.23 -12.05 -6.57
C ASP A 517 -29.00 -11.30 -6.03
N PRO A 518 -27.89 -12.03 -5.79
CA PRO A 518 -26.67 -11.45 -5.24
C PRO A 518 -26.10 -10.36 -6.14
N GLY A 519 -26.21 -10.51 -7.46
CA GLY A 519 -25.70 -9.56 -8.43
C GLY A 519 -26.40 -8.21 -8.34
N HIS A 520 -27.73 -8.18 -8.42
CA HIS A 520 -28.48 -6.93 -8.32
C HIS A 520 -28.38 -6.33 -6.92
N CYS A 521 -28.37 -7.14 -5.86
CA CYS A 521 -28.22 -6.58 -4.52
C CYS A 521 -26.87 -5.88 -4.33
N ALA A 522 -25.78 -6.56 -4.71
CA ALA A 522 -24.44 -5.97 -4.64
C ALA A 522 -24.34 -4.73 -5.52
N ALA A 523 -24.88 -4.77 -6.73
CA ALA A 523 -24.86 -3.64 -7.65
C ALA A 523 -25.65 -2.42 -7.13
N LEU A 524 -26.78 -2.63 -6.47
CA LEU A 524 -27.55 -1.54 -5.83
C LEU A 524 -26.79 -0.95 -4.64
N ASN A 525 -26.27 -1.78 -3.74
CA ASN A 525 -25.49 -1.32 -2.59
C ASN A 525 -24.23 -0.53 -3.01
N ARG A 526 -23.58 -0.95 -4.10
CA ARG A 526 -22.35 -0.34 -4.64
C ARG A 526 -22.62 0.79 -5.64
N HIS A 527 -23.87 1.12 -5.93
CA HIS A 527 -24.27 2.12 -6.93
C HIS A 527 -23.77 1.84 -8.37
N VAL A 528 -23.71 0.57 -8.76
CA VAL A 528 -23.33 0.17 -10.14
C VAL A 528 -24.46 -0.49 -10.93
N ALA A 529 -25.67 -0.59 -10.37
CA ALA A 529 -26.81 -1.22 -11.04
C ALA A 529 -27.20 -0.57 -12.39
N HIS A 530 -26.92 0.73 -12.53
CA HIS A 530 -27.13 1.49 -13.78
C HIS A 530 -26.11 1.21 -14.89
N LEU A 531 -24.99 0.58 -14.53
CA LEU A 531 -23.94 0.22 -15.47
C LEU A 531 -24.25 -1.14 -16.11
N PRO A 532 -23.63 -1.47 -17.27
CA PRO A 532 -23.68 -2.83 -17.80
C PRO A 532 -23.24 -3.84 -16.74
N GLN A 533 -23.91 -4.99 -16.67
CA GLN A 533 -23.64 -6.03 -15.67
C GLN A 533 -22.17 -6.49 -15.65
N SER A 534 -21.47 -6.43 -16.79
CA SER A 534 -20.03 -6.72 -16.89
C SER A 534 -19.16 -5.79 -16.04
N GLN A 535 -19.66 -4.62 -15.67
CA GLN A 535 -18.97 -3.65 -14.81
C GLN A 535 -19.33 -3.78 -13.33
N TRP A 536 -20.35 -4.58 -12.98
CA TRP A 536 -20.78 -4.76 -11.59
C TRP A 536 -19.73 -5.45 -10.71
N SER A 537 -18.73 -6.07 -11.31
CA SER A 537 -17.60 -6.71 -10.64
C SER A 537 -16.32 -5.86 -10.65
N THR A 538 -16.42 -4.55 -10.94
CA THR A 538 -15.26 -3.63 -11.03
C THR A 538 -15.16 -2.73 -9.79
N PRO A 539 -14.25 -3.01 -8.83
CA PRO A 539 -14.23 -2.31 -7.54
C PRO A 539 -14.01 -0.80 -7.61
N SER A 540 -13.25 -0.31 -8.59
CA SER A 540 -13.02 1.13 -8.79
C SER A 540 -14.27 1.92 -9.16
N LEU A 541 -15.36 1.25 -9.55
CA LEU A 541 -16.64 1.88 -9.87
C LEU A 541 -17.62 1.91 -8.68
N TYR A 542 -17.29 1.25 -7.58
CA TYR A 542 -18.19 1.17 -6.43
C TYR A 542 -18.23 2.49 -5.65
N TYR A 543 -19.41 2.82 -5.14
CA TYR A 543 -19.67 3.92 -4.21
C TYR A 543 -19.26 5.32 -4.74
N GLN A 544 -19.18 5.48 -6.07
CA GLN A 544 -18.77 6.74 -6.71
C GLN A 544 -19.86 7.83 -6.66
N ALA A 545 -21.11 7.45 -6.38
CA ALA A 545 -22.23 8.38 -6.26
C ALA A 545 -23.29 7.83 -5.30
N ALA A 546 -24.13 8.73 -4.79
CA ALA A 546 -25.28 8.40 -3.97
C ALA A 546 -26.53 8.16 -4.85
N PRO A 547 -27.49 7.33 -4.41
CA PRO A 547 -27.48 6.57 -3.16
C PRO A 547 -26.58 5.33 -3.21
N ALA A 548 -25.80 5.08 -2.15
CA ALA A 548 -24.96 3.89 -2.01
C ALA A 548 -24.88 3.46 -0.54
N ASN A 549 -24.40 2.24 -0.27
CA ASN A 549 -24.19 1.76 1.07
C ASN A 549 -22.85 2.27 1.64
N TYR A 550 -22.84 3.53 2.09
CA TYR A 550 -21.66 4.17 2.65
C TYR A 550 -21.22 3.58 4.01
N TYR A 551 -22.10 2.84 4.68
CA TYR A 551 -21.71 2.01 5.82
C TYR A 551 -20.77 0.88 5.39
N ALA A 552 -21.13 0.14 4.33
CA ALA A 552 -20.26 -0.92 3.80
C ALA A 552 -18.96 -0.34 3.25
N LYS A 553 -19.04 0.77 2.49
CA LYS A 553 -17.85 1.47 1.97
C LYS A 553 -16.85 1.79 3.07
N PHE A 554 -17.31 2.31 4.21
CA PHE A 554 -16.44 2.61 5.35
C PHE A 554 -15.65 1.37 5.79
N TRP A 555 -16.30 0.21 5.93
CA TRP A 555 -15.58 -1.01 6.33
C TRP A 555 -14.58 -1.48 5.28
N HIS A 556 -14.85 -1.32 3.98
CA HIS A 556 -13.84 -1.58 2.94
C HIS A 556 -12.67 -0.58 2.99
N ASP A 557 -12.94 0.70 3.25
CA ASP A 557 -11.89 1.73 3.31
C ASP A 557 -10.90 1.48 4.46
N HIS A 558 -11.34 0.80 5.54
CA HIS A 558 -10.56 0.52 6.76
C HIS A 558 -10.27 -0.98 6.98
N ALA A 559 -10.33 -1.79 5.92
CA ALA A 559 -10.04 -3.22 5.96
C ALA A 559 -8.77 -3.60 5.19
N ILE A 560 -8.12 -4.69 5.61
CA ILE A 560 -7.02 -5.33 4.90
C ILE A 560 -7.47 -5.65 3.47
N ASP A 561 -6.67 -5.20 2.50
CA ASP A 561 -6.92 -5.34 1.06
C ASP A 561 -8.28 -4.83 0.57
N HIS A 562 -8.91 -3.94 1.35
CA HIS A 562 -10.28 -3.46 1.13
C HIS A 562 -11.34 -4.56 1.10
N LEU A 563 -11.09 -5.69 1.78
CA LEU A 563 -12.02 -6.82 1.86
C LEU A 563 -12.79 -6.80 3.18
N ALA A 564 -14.09 -6.53 3.10
CA ALA A 564 -14.98 -6.44 4.25
C ALA A 564 -16.35 -7.03 3.93
N TYR A 565 -16.93 -7.73 4.89
CA TYR A 565 -18.31 -8.21 4.77
C TYR A 565 -19.28 -7.13 5.33
N GLY A 566 -19.51 -6.06 4.56
CA GLY A 566 -20.26 -4.87 4.99
C GLY A 566 -21.78 -4.97 4.80
N PHE A 567 -22.24 -5.86 3.93
CA PHE A 567 -23.65 -6.19 3.71
C PHE A 567 -23.78 -7.64 3.20
N PRO A 568 -24.95 -8.29 3.24
CA PRO A 568 -25.11 -9.61 2.64
C PRO A 568 -24.74 -9.58 1.15
N TYR A 569 -24.17 -10.63 0.59
CA TYR A 569 -23.68 -10.63 -0.80
C TYR A 569 -22.50 -9.69 -1.13
N ASP A 570 -21.76 -9.20 -0.13
CA ASP A 570 -20.48 -8.50 -0.38
C ASP A 570 -19.43 -9.43 -1.00
N ASP A 571 -19.58 -10.75 -0.85
CA ASP A 571 -18.78 -11.77 -1.51
C ASP A 571 -18.98 -11.81 -3.04
N TYR A 572 -20.01 -11.15 -3.57
CA TYR A 572 -20.13 -10.92 -5.01
C TYR A 572 -18.91 -10.15 -5.52
N ALA A 573 -18.23 -10.70 -6.53
CA ALA A 573 -16.94 -10.23 -7.02
C ALA A 573 -15.80 -10.27 -5.98
N GLY A 574 -15.92 -11.13 -4.96
CA GLY A 574 -14.86 -11.42 -3.99
C GLY A 574 -14.46 -10.23 -3.13
N GLN A 575 -15.41 -9.40 -2.67
CA GLN A 575 -15.11 -8.19 -1.89
C GLN A 575 -15.33 -8.37 -0.38
N SER A 576 -15.93 -9.49 0.04
CA SER A 576 -16.05 -9.83 1.46
C SER A 576 -14.71 -10.17 2.10
N SER A 577 -14.64 -10.11 3.42
CA SER A 577 -13.52 -10.67 4.22
C SER A 577 -13.53 -12.21 4.33
N PHE A 578 -14.08 -12.90 3.32
CA PHE A 578 -14.14 -14.35 3.28
C PHE A 578 -12.82 -14.96 2.80
N ILE A 579 -12.33 -15.92 3.56
CA ILE A 579 -11.17 -16.74 3.24
C ILE A 579 -11.56 -18.22 3.28
N SER A 580 -11.09 -18.96 2.28
CA SER A 580 -11.27 -20.41 2.22
C SER A 580 -10.03 -21.06 1.68
N HIS A 581 -9.56 -22.10 2.38
CA HIS A 581 -8.42 -22.88 1.90
C HIS A 581 -8.40 -24.29 2.48
N GLY A 582 -7.80 -25.20 1.71
CA GLY A 582 -7.59 -26.59 2.11
C GLY A 582 -6.40 -26.75 3.05
N ASP A 583 -6.32 -27.91 3.71
CA ASP A 583 -5.23 -28.30 4.61
C ASP A 583 -4.83 -27.22 5.65
N PRO A 584 -5.82 -26.61 6.36
CA PRO A 584 -5.54 -25.53 7.30
C PRO A 584 -4.67 -26.05 8.45
N GLN A 585 -3.71 -25.25 8.87
CA GLN A 585 -2.83 -25.55 9.99
C GLN A 585 -3.24 -24.77 11.23
N TRP A 586 -3.39 -23.45 11.08
CA TRP A 586 -3.80 -22.57 12.16
C TRP A 586 -4.54 -21.34 11.64
N LEU A 587 -5.35 -20.75 12.53
CA LEU A 587 -6.02 -19.48 12.34
C LEU A 587 -5.65 -18.57 13.51
N ILE A 588 -5.21 -17.35 13.26
CA ILE A 588 -5.09 -16.34 14.30
C ILE A 588 -6.29 -15.41 14.20
N VAL A 589 -6.92 -15.10 15.33
CA VAL A 589 -7.97 -14.07 15.42
C VAL A 589 -7.50 -12.97 16.36
N ALA A 590 -7.30 -11.77 15.81
CA ALA A 590 -6.91 -10.59 16.56
C ALA A 590 -8.15 -9.85 17.07
N VAL A 591 -8.20 -9.59 18.38
CA VAL A 591 -9.27 -8.83 19.04
C VAL A 591 -8.76 -7.46 19.47
N GLY A 592 -9.26 -6.42 18.82
CA GLY A 592 -8.78 -5.05 18.98
C GLY A 592 -9.70 -4.17 19.81
N TRP A 593 -9.14 -3.04 20.25
CA TRP A 593 -9.89 -1.95 20.87
C TRP A 593 -9.83 -0.75 19.95
#